data_AF-A0A8H4RGT6-F1
#
_entry.id   AF-A0A8H4RGT6-F1
#
_cell.length_a   1.000
_cell.length_b   1.000
_cell.length_c   1.000
_cell.angle_alpha   90.00
_cell.angle_beta   90.00
_cell.angle_gamma   90.00
#
_symmetry.space_group_name_H-M   'P 1'
#
loop_
_entity.id
_entity.type
_entity.pdbx_description
1 polymer ?
#
loop_
_entity_poly.entity_id
_entity_poly.type
_entity_poly.pdbx_seq_one_letter_code
_entity_poly.pdbx_strand_id
1 'polypeptide(L)'
;MTIHLPKIFRRKTCNPFSTKKMGPGFLEVFPREIRDQIYTYILSSSSAVTLTPWTIEVTRSMTVLRTCKQIQRECKEIIWLHNGLRLQEPTQLFTKFTALMENPEVRTIEHMEICLELLDRDELEWMCSGLQALSNLSKVGSLKSVSLVAINDRPRGIKEYEEELDLMCTGEYVDGRLFGGGPDVKGTKLIYKTSWPHFSHWGKQRWLREMLLDRSDTTPLLEQLNATFSGQLYIDEELLSEKLGALNPRDGEVKIVPG
;
A
#
# COMPACT_ATOMS: atom_id res chain seq x y z
N MET A 1 19.11 -0.73 -56.67
CA MET A 1 18.75 -2.05 -56.10
C MET A 1 17.93 -1.80 -54.86
N THR A 2 16.61 -1.93 -54.97
CA THR A 2 15.65 -1.53 -53.95
C THR A 2 15.16 -2.79 -53.25
N ILE A 3 15.45 -2.91 -51.95
CA ILE A 3 15.07 -4.08 -51.15
C ILE A 3 13.62 -3.95 -50.73
N HIS A 4 12.75 -4.83 -51.24
CA HIS A 4 11.35 -4.95 -50.83
C HIS A 4 11.25 -5.62 -49.46
N LEU A 5 10.75 -4.89 -48.45
CA LEU A 5 10.29 -5.48 -47.19
C LEU A 5 8.97 -6.26 -47.43
N PRO A 6 8.80 -7.48 -46.87
CA PRO A 6 7.55 -8.21 -47.01
C PRO A 6 6.42 -7.55 -46.21
N LYS A 7 5.24 -7.49 -46.83
CA LYS A 7 4.00 -6.94 -46.26
C LYS A 7 3.65 -7.68 -44.96
N ILE A 8 3.59 -6.93 -43.86
CA ILE A 8 3.05 -7.38 -42.58
C ILE A 8 1.62 -7.85 -42.81
N PHE A 9 1.37 -9.15 -42.61
CA PHE A 9 0.04 -9.74 -42.56
C PHE A 9 -0.71 -9.16 -41.34
N ARG A 10 -1.46 -8.07 -41.55
CA ARG A 10 -2.48 -7.64 -40.59
C ARG A 10 -3.60 -8.70 -40.63
N ARG A 11 -3.63 -9.59 -39.65
CA ARG A 11 -4.82 -10.39 -39.36
C ARG A 11 -5.96 -9.42 -38.99
N LYS A 12 -6.83 -9.12 -39.95
CA LYS A 12 -8.19 -8.68 -39.66
C LYS A 12 -8.92 -9.89 -39.05
N THR A 13 -9.03 -9.94 -37.73
CA THR A 13 -10.04 -10.77 -37.08
C THR A 13 -11.39 -10.07 -37.26
N CYS A 14 -11.99 -10.23 -38.45
CA CYS A 14 -13.42 -10.03 -38.60
C CYS A 14 -14.08 -11.14 -37.79
N ASN A 15 -14.63 -10.80 -36.62
CA ASN A 15 -15.45 -11.72 -35.85
C ASN A 15 -16.91 -11.53 -36.31
N PRO A 16 -17.52 -12.48 -37.04
CA PRO A 16 -18.88 -12.35 -37.53
C PRO A 16 -19.87 -12.92 -36.50
N PHE A 17 -19.75 -12.48 -35.25
CA PHE A 17 -20.70 -12.86 -34.20
C PHE A 17 -21.59 -11.68 -33.89
N SER A 18 -22.76 -11.70 -34.52
CA SER A 18 -24.06 -11.44 -33.88
C SER A 18 -24.07 -10.27 -32.89
N THR A 19 -24.67 -9.15 -33.30
CA THR A 19 -25.30 -8.21 -32.36
C THR A 19 -26.53 -8.88 -31.73
N LYS A 20 -26.31 -9.92 -30.94
CA LYS A 20 -27.25 -10.28 -29.89
C LYS A 20 -27.24 -9.09 -28.94
N LYS A 21 -28.37 -8.40 -28.80
CA LYS A 21 -28.66 -7.63 -27.59
C LYS A 21 -28.42 -8.63 -26.45
N MET A 22 -27.29 -8.51 -25.75
CA MET A 22 -27.13 -9.19 -24.48
C MET A 22 -28.30 -8.69 -23.65
N GLY A 23 -29.17 -9.63 -23.21
CA GLY A 23 -30.17 -9.29 -22.21
C GLY A 23 -29.48 -8.62 -21.03
N PRO A 24 -30.21 -7.84 -20.21
CA PRO A 24 -29.61 -7.17 -19.08
C PRO A 24 -28.79 -8.20 -18.29
N GLY A 25 -27.55 -7.86 -17.98
CA GLY A 25 -26.67 -8.76 -17.25
C GLY A 25 -27.40 -9.25 -16.00
N PHE A 26 -27.20 -10.49 -15.54
CA PHE A 26 -27.93 -11.07 -14.40
C PHE A 26 -28.08 -10.10 -13.20
N LEU A 27 -27.06 -9.25 -12.97
CA LEU A 27 -27.06 -8.23 -11.93
C LEU A 27 -27.88 -6.97 -12.24
N GLU A 28 -28.02 -6.58 -13.51
CA GLU A 28 -28.83 -5.44 -13.94
C GLU A 28 -30.34 -5.64 -13.70
N VAL A 29 -30.77 -6.89 -13.47
CA VAL A 29 -32.16 -7.22 -13.10
C VAL A 29 -32.47 -6.85 -11.64
N PHE A 30 -31.46 -6.77 -10.78
CA PHE A 30 -31.64 -6.43 -9.35
C PHE A 30 -31.47 -4.93 -9.12
N PRO A 31 -32.22 -4.30 -8.19
CA PRO A 31 -31.92 -2.96 -7.68
C PRO A 31 -30.55 -2.88 -7.00
N ARG A 32 -29.96 -1.67 -6.90
CA ARG A 32 -28.62 -1.46 -6.33
C ARG A 32 -28.55 -1.97 -4.89
N GLU A 33 -29.60 -1.76 -4.11
CA GLU A 33 -29.72 -2.15 -2.71
C GLU A 33 -29.61 -3.68 -2.53
N ILE A 34 -30.19 -4.44 -3.45
CA ILE A 34 -30.14 -5.91 -3.43
C ILE A 34 -28.76 -6.40 -3.86
N ARG A 35 -28.14 -5.74 -4.86
CA ARG A 35 -26.76 -6.04 -5.24
C ARG A 35 -25.80 -5.76 -4.09
N ASP A 36 -25.97 -4.65 -3.39
CA ASP A 36 -25.15 -4.28 -2.24
C ASP A 36 -25.27 -5.31 -1.13
N GLN A 37 -26.46 -5.83 -0.84
CA GLN A 37 -26.63 -6.94 0.11
C GLN A 37 -25.93 -8.22 -0.34
N ILE A 38 -25.97 -8.56 -1.64
CA ILE A 38 -25.25 -9.72 -2.18
C ILE A 38 -23.74 -9.53 -2.03
N TYR A 39 -23.22 -8.35 -2.38
CA TYR A 39 -21.81 -8.03 -2.24
C TYR A 39 -21.39 -8.05 -0.77
N THR A 40 -22.14 -7.39 0.11
CA THR A 40 -21.90 -7.41 1.55
C THR A 40 -21.88 -8.83 2.07
N TYR A 41 -22.83 -9.70 1.72
CA TYR A 41 -22.82 -11.11 2.15
C TYR A 41 -21.58 -11.89 1.67
N ILE A 42 -21.14 -11.66 0.42
CA ILE A 42 -19.94 -12.31 -0.13
C ILE A 42 -18.67 -11.79 0.56
N LEU A 43 -18.65 -10.52 0.97
CA LEU A 43 -17.50 -9.83 1.55
C LEU A 43 -17.47 -9.94 3.09
N SER A 44 -18.61 -10.07 3.76
CA SER A 44 -18.77 -10.07 5.23
C SER A 44 -18.43 -11.40 5.89
N SER A 45 -17.83 -12.35 5.17
CA SER A 45 -17.45 -13.65 5.73
C SER A 45 -16.23 -13.60 6.65
N SER A 46 -15.70 -12.41 6.98
CA SER A 46 -14.57 -12.25 7.89
C SER A 46 -14.84 -11.06 8.82
N SER A 47 -15.03 -11.34 10.11
CA SER A 47 -15.06 -10.30 11.14
C SER A 47 -13.67 -9.65 11.20
N ALA A 48 -13.57 -8.39 10.78
CA ALA A 48 -12.33 -7.61 10.66
C ALA A 48 -11.26 -8.29 9.77
N VAL A 49 -11.23 -7.92 8.50
CA VAL A 49 -10.14 -8.31 7.60
C VAL A 49 -8.87 -7.56 8.02
N THR A 50 -8.06 -8.16 8.89
CA THR A 50 -6.64 -7.81 8.98
C THR A 50 -5.99 -8.30 7.69
N LEU A 51 -5.17 -7.48 7.04
CA LEU A 51 -4.49 -7.91 5.82
C LEU A 51 -3.44 -9.01 6.09
N THR A 52 -3.22 -9.40 7.36
CA THR A 52 -2.35 -10.52 7.81
C THR A 52 -3.11 -11.84 7.94
N PRO A 53 -2.42 -12.95 7.65
CA PRO A 53 -2.15 -13.39 6.28
C PRO A 53 -3.47 -13.72 5.57
N TRP A 54 -3.65 -13.14 4.38
CA TRP A 54 -4.71 -13.39 3.39
C TRP A 54 -5.46 -14.71 3.59
N THR A 55 -6.52 -14.67 4.41
CA THR A 55 -7.45 -15.78 4.52
C THR A 55 -8.09 -16.01 3.14
N ILE A 56 -8.66 -17.20 2.94
CA ILE A 56 -9.44 -17.53 1.72
C ILE A 56 -10.47 -16.42 1.42
N GLU A 57 -10.97 -15.74 2.46
CA GLU A 57 -11.94 -14.65 2.37
C GLU A 57 -11.39 -13.42 1.64
N VAL A 58 -10.12 -13.04 1.83
CA VAL A 58 -9.54 -11.88 1.13
C VAL A 58 -9.29 -12.21 -0.34
N THR A 59 -8.82 -13.42 -0.64
CA THR A 59 -8.68 -13.90 -2.02
C THR A 59 -10.04 -13.96 -2.72
N ARG A 60 -11.09 -14.40 -2.02
CA ARG A 60 -12.47 -14.41 -2.52
C ARG A 60 -12.98 -13.01 -2.82
N SER A 61 -12.78 -12.07 -1.90
CA SER A 61 -13.15 -10.66 -2.05
C SER A 61 -12.43 -10.01 -3.25
N MET A 62 -11.13 -10.25 -3.39
CA MET A 62 -10.33 -9.78 -4.52
C MET A 62 -10.74 -10.42 -5.86
N THR A 63 -11.22 -11.66 -5.85
CA THR A 63 -11.69 -12.33 -7.07
C THR A 63 -13.01 -11.74 -7.57
N VAL A 64 -13.90 -11.33 -6.65
CA VAL A 64 -15.16 -10.63 -6.98
C VAL A 64 -14.88 -9.33 -7.74
N LEU A 65 -13.87 -8.57 -7.32
CA LEU A 65 -13.48 -7.30 -7.96
C LEU A 65 -12.96 -7.47 -9.40
N ARG A 66 -12.63 -8.70 -9.81
CA ARG A 66 -12.10 -9.02 -11.15
C ARG A 66 -13.16 -9.53 -12.13
N THR A 67 -14.41 -9.66 -11.71
CA THR A 67 -15.50 -10.26 -12.50
C THR A 67 -15.94 -9.37 -13.67
N CYS A 68 -16.39 -8.14 -13.41
CA CYS A 68 -16.73 -7.16 -14.45
C CYS A 68 -16.63 -5.72 -13.93
N LYS A 69 -16.62 -4.74 -14.84
CA LYS A 69 -16.50 -3.30 -14.50
C LYS A 69 -17.63 -2.79 -13.60
N GLN A 70 -18.83 -3.36 -13.72
CA GLN A 70 -19.98 -2.98 -12.88
C GLN A 70 -19.76 -3.46 -11.44
N ILE A 71 -19.56 -4.76 -11.23
CA ILE A 71 -19.26 -5.36 -9.92
C ILE A 71 -18.06 -4.68 -9.28
N GLN A 72 -17.01 -4.41 -10.05
CA GLN A 72 -15.83 -3.69 -9.56
C GLN A 72 -16.17 -2.32 -8.96
N ARG A 73 -16.99 -1.51 -9.66
CA ARG A 73 -17.37 -0.17 -9.18
C ARG A 73 -18.25 -0.26 -7.93
N GLU A 74 -19.22 -1.17 -7.95
CA GLU A 74 -20.19 -1.29 -6.86
C GLU A 74 -19.58 -1.92 -5.61
N CYS A 75 -18.73 -2.94 -5.75
CA CYS A 75 -18.08 -3.60 -4.62
C CYS A 75 -16.95 -2.78 -4.02
N LYS A 76 -16.26 -1.90 -4.77
CA LYS A 76 -15.19 -1.07 -4.22
C LYS A 76 -15.72 -0.29 -3.01
N GLU A 77 -16.81 0.44 -3.19
CA GLU A 77 -17.44 1.24 -2.13
C GLU A 77 -17.86 0.39 -0.92
N ILE A 78 -18.38 -0.81 -1.16
CA ILE A 78 -18.85 -1.73 -0.11
C ILE A 78 -17.71 -2.34 0.68
N ILE A 79 -16.60 -2.70 0.03
CA ILE A 79 -15.38 -3.17 0.72
C ILE A 79 -14.90 -2.08 1.67
N TRP A 80 -14.83 -0.83 1.22
CA TRP A 80 -14.44 0.29 2.07
C TRP A 80 -15.43 0.54 3.21
N LEU A 81 -16.74 0.47 2.93
CA LEU A 81 -17.79 0.75 3.92
C LEU A 81 -17.94 -0.35 4.97
N HIS A 82 -17.84 -1.62 4.57
CA HIS A 82 -18.15 -2.78 5.43
C HIS A 82 -16.94 -3.51 5.97
N ASN A 83 -15.82 -3.58 5.25
CA ASN A 83 -14.65 -4.30 5.75
C ASN A 83 -13.83 -3.49 6.73
N GLY A 84 -14.19 -2.22 6.96
CA GLY A 84 -13.64 -1.33 8.00
C GLY A 84 -12.28 -1.82 8.43
N LEU A 85 -11.31 -1.72 7.50
CA LEU A 85 -9.96 -2.28 7.60
C LEU A 85 -9.23 -1.53 8.71
N ARG A 86 -9.72 -1.70 9.93
CA ARG A 86 -9.21 -1.06 11.11
C ARG A 86 -8.05 -1.89 11.55
N LEU A 87 -6.93 -1.22 11.66
CA LEU A 87 -5.77 -1.76 12.31
C LEU A 87 -6.17 -2.17 13.73
N GLN A 88 -5.81 -3.40 14.12
CA GLN A 88 -5.96 -3.78 15.52
C GLN A 88 -4.99 -2.92 16.33
N GLU A 89 -5.50 -2.34 17.42
CA GLU A 89 -4.67 -1.58 18.36
C GLU A 89 -4.27 -2.51 19.54
N PRO A 90 -2.97 -2.62 19.89
CA PRO A 90 -1.83 -2.07 19.17
C PRO A 90 -1.50 -2.87 17.89
N THR A 91 -1.05 -2.18 16.84
CA THR A 91 -0.61 -2.84 15.60
C THR A 91 0.55 -3.81 15.85
N GLN A 92 0.67 -4.85 15.02
CA GLN A 92 1.85 -5.71 15.04
C GLN A 92 3.12 -4.90 14.72
N LEU A 93 3.01 -3.88 13.86
CA LEU A 93 4.10 -2.94 13.59
C LEU A 93 4.57 -2.20 14.85
N PHE A 94 3.63 -1.67 15.65
CA PHE A 94 3.95 -1.04 16.95
C PHE A 94 4.68 -2.01 17.88
N THR A 95 4.19 -3.25 17.98
CA THR A 95 4.81 -4.29 18.81
C THR A 95 6.22 -4.60 18.33
N LYS A 96 6.42 -4.66 17.01
CA LYS A 96 7.72 -4.93 16.39
C LYS A 96 8.72 -3.80 16.63
N PHE A 97 8.29 -2.55 16.46
CA PHE A 97 9.13 -1.40 16.79
C PHE A 97 9.42 -1.29 18.28
N THR A 98 8.47 -1.67 19.15
CA THR A 98 8.73 -1.74 20.60
C THR A 98 9.80 -2.78 20.92
N ALA A 99 9.72 -3.98 20.34
CA ALA A 99 10.75 -5.01 20.52
C ALA A 99 12.10 -4.56 19.95
N LEU A 100 12.11 -3.86 18.82
CA LEU A 100 13.33 -3.28 18.23
C LEU A 100 14.00 -2.30 19.22
N MET A 101 13.22 -1.51 19.95
CA MET A 101 13.72 -0.56 20.95
C MET A 101 14.43 -1.19 22.14
N GLU A 102 14.24 -2.49 22.38
CA GLU A 102 14.96 -3.25 23.40
C GLU A 102 16.42 -3.52 23.01
N ASN A 103 16.75 -3.46 21.70
CA ASN A 103 18.12 -3.63 21.22
C ASN A 103 18.94 -2.33 21.41
N PRO A 104 20.05 -2.36 22.17
CA PRO A 104 20.91 -1.18 22.38
C PRO A 104 21.48 -0.59 21.08
N GLU A 105 21.74 -1.41 20.07
CA GLU A 105 22.27 -0.97 18.77
C GLU A 105 21.31 -0.04 18.03
N VAL A 106 20.01 -0.15 18.31
CA VAL A 106 19.00 0.69 17.67
C VAL A 106 19.08 2.14 18.15
N ARG A 107 19.66 2.37 19.33
CA ARG A 107 19.84 3.73 19.87
C ARG A 107 20.89 4.53 19.12
N THR A 108 21.83 3.88 18.42
CA THR A 108 22.86 4.55 17.61
C THR A 108 22.38 4.88 16.20
N ILE A 109 21.18 4.46 15.83
CA ILE A 109 20.61 4.70 14.50
C ILE A 109 20.26 6.18 14.38
N GLU A 110 20.81 6.81 13.34
CA GLU A 110 20.59 8.22 13.06
C GLU A 110 19.49 8.44 12.04
N HIS A 111 19.32 7.50 11.10
CA HIS A 111 18.38 7.66 10.00
C HIS A 111 17.53 6.41 9.84
N MET A 112 16.22 6.58 9.83
CA MET A 112 15.27 5.52 9.49
C MET A 112 14.61 5.84 8.15
N GLU A 113 14.60 4.89 7.24
CA GLU A 113 13.88 4.97 5.97
C GLU A 113 12.90 3.80 5.89
N ILE A 114 11.65 4.10 5.59
CA ILE A 114 10.58 3.13 5.47
C ILE A 114 10.01 3.28 4.06
N CYS A 115 10.31 2.32 3.20
CA CYS A 115 9.77 2.27 1.85
C CYS A 115 8.37 1.66 1.91
N LEU A 116 7.38 2.41 1.46
CA LEU A 116 5.97 2.04 1.42
C LEU A 116 5.53 1.83 -0.03
N GLU A 117 4.55 0.96 -0.25
CA GLU A 117 4.00 0.80 -1.59
C GLU A 117 3.23 2.05 -2.06
N LEU A 118 2.51 2.68 -1.14
CA LEU A 118 1.74 3.90 -1.33
C LEU A 118 1.94 4.83 -0.13
N LEU A 119 1.77 6.12 -0.35
CA LEU A 119 1.67 7.15 0.69
C LEU A 119 0.23 7.68 0.75
N ASP A 120 -0.70 6.78 1.03
CA ASP A 120 -2.12 7.08 1.13
C ASP A 120 -2.59 7.03 2.59
N ARG A 121 -3.88 7.25 2.81
CA ARG A 121 -4.42 7.35 4.17
C ARG A 121 -4.19 6.07 4.99
N ASP A 122 -4.42 4.90 4.40
CA ASP A 122 -4.29 3.61 5.08
C ASP A 122 -2.85 3.31 5.50
N GLU A 123 -1.89 3.59 4.61
CA GLU A 123 -0.47 3.43 4.93
C GLU A 123 -0.02 4.43 6.00
N LEU A 124 -0.49 5.68 5.94
CA LEU A 124 -0.19 6.68 6.95
C LEU A 124 -0.81 6.35 8.31
N GLU A 125 -2.03 5.82 8.36
CA GLU A 125 -2.67 5.39 9.61
C GLU A 125 -1.89 4.24 10.25
N TRP A 126 -1.45 3.28 9.43
CA TRP A 126 -0.56 2.20 9.86
C TRP A 126 0.77 2.70 10.39
N MET A 127 1.38 3.66 9.70
CA MET A 127 2.63 4.25 10.14
C MET A 127 2.47 5.11 11.39
N CYS A 128 1.38 5.86 11.54
CA CYS A 128 1.07 6.61 12.76
C CYS A 128 1.04 5.68 13.98
N SER A 129 0.31 4.57 13.86
CA SER A 129 0.23 3.58 14.93
C SER A 129 1.60 2.95 15.21
N GLY A 130 2.33 2.52 14.18
CA GLY A 130 3.64 1.91 14.35
C GLY A 130 4.67 2.84 14.99
N LEU A 131 4.87 4.02 14.41
CA LEU A 131 5.93 4.96 14.78
C LEU A 131 5.77 5.56 16.18
N GLN A 132 4.59 5.48 16.80
CA GLN A 132 4.42 5.82 18.20
C GLN A 132 5.39 5.06 19.13
N ALA A 133 5.73 3.81 18.80
CA ALA A 133 6.71 3.02 19.53
C ALA A 133 8.12 3.65 19.50
N LEU A 134 8.42 4.44 18.47
CA LEU A 134 9.72 5.08 18.26
C LEU A 134 9.77 6.53 18.79
N SER A 135 8.69 7.05 19.35
CA SER A 135 8.61 8.42 19.90
C SER A 135 9.64 8.71 21.00
N ASN A 136 10.20 7.69 21.64
CA ASN A 136 11.27 7.85 22.62
C ASN A 136 12.67 7.91 22.00
N LEU A 137 12.88 7.42 20.77
CA LEU A 137 14.19 7.51 20.10
C LEU A 137 14.57 8.95 19.80
N SER A 138 13.59 9.80 19.47
CA SER A 138 13.86 11.22 19.26
C SER A 138 14.37 11.91 20.52
N LYS A 139 13.93 11.44 21.71
CA LYS A 139 14.27 12.08 22.99
C LYS A 139 15.57 11.56 23.61
N VAL A 140 15.86 10.27 23.42
CA VAL A 140 16.93 9.56 24.15
C VAL A 140 18.00 8.97 23.23
N GLY A 141 17.72 8.85 21.93
CA GLY A 141 18.60 8.24 20.94
C GLY A 141 19.33 9.24 20.06
N SER A 142 20.01 8.72 19.03
CA SER A 142 20.72 9.51 18.02
C SER A 142 19.87 9.81 16.78
N LEU A 143 18.55 9.58 16.82
CA LEU A 143 17.68 9.65 15.66
C LEU A 143 17.57 11.09 15.13
N LYS A 144 18.12 11.33 13.94
CA LYS A 144 18.10 12.61 13.23
C LYS A 144 16.98 12.70 12.20
N SER A 145 16.54 11.59 11.62
CA SER A 145 15.41 11.61 10.69
C SER A 145 14.69 10.27 10.53
N VAL A 146 13.39 10.34 10.26
CA VAL A 146 12.55 9.23 9.77
C VAL A 146 11.97 9.63 8.43
N SER A 147 12.13 8.81 7.39
CA SER A 147 11.62 9.09 6.04
C SER A 147 10.67 7.97 5.61
N LEU A 148 9.46 8.35 5.18
CA LEU A 148 8.47 7.47 4.56
C LEU A 148 8.49 7.75 3.07
N VAL A 149 8.83 6.75 2.26
CA VAL A 149 9.07 6.93 0.82
C VAL A 149 8.14 6.01 0.05
N ALA A 150 7.31 6.55 -0.84
CA ALA A 150 6.51 5.72 -1.75
C ALA A 150 7.42 5.10 -2.82
N ILE A 151 7.23 3.81 -3.12
CA ILE A 151 7.99 3.12 -4.16
C ILE A 151 7.46 3.50 -5.55
N ASN A 152 8.29 4.23 -6.29
CA ASN A 152 7.97 4.72 -7.64
C ASN A 152 7.49 3.62 -8.59
N ASP A 153 6.43 3.92 -9.34
CA ASP A 153 5.84 3.04 -10.36
C ASP A 153 6.67 3.07 -11.65
N ARG A 154 7.91 2.57 -11.60
CA ARG A 154 8.82 2.46 -12.75
C ARG A 154 9.29 1.04 -13.02
N PRO A 155 9.66 0.71 -14.28
CA PRO A 155 10.35 -0.54 -14.57
C PRO A 155 11.53 -0.73 -13.62
N ARG A 156 11.50 -1.87 -12.92
CA ARG A 156 12.49 -2.19 -11.89
C ARG A 156 13.75 -2.75 -12.54
N GLY A 157 14.90 -2.34 -12.01
CA GLY A 157 16.18 -2.96 -12.34
C GLY A 157 16.30 -4.36 -11.75
N ILE A 158 17.28 -5.14 -12.24
CA ILE A 158 17.54 -6.51 -11.74
C ILE A 158 17.79 -6.51 -10.23
N LYS A 159 18.57 -5.54 -9.73
CA LYS A 159 18.88 -5.42 -8.31
C LYS A 159 17.63 -5.18 -7.45
N GLU A 160 16.72 -4.32 -7.90
CA GLU A 160 15.48 -4.03 -7.16
C GLU A 160 14.57 -5.26 -7.11
N TYR A 161 14.55 -6.04 -8.19
CA TYR A 161 13.85 -7.31 -8.26
C TYR A 161 14.48 -8.37 -7.34
N GLU A 162 15.81 -8.42 -7.24
CA GLU A 162 16.51 -9.31 -6.29
C GLU A 162 16.22 -8.93 -4.84
N GLU A 163 16.25 -7.63 -4.50
CA GLU A 163 15.92 -7.14 -3.15
C GLU A 163 14.47 -7.45 -2.76
N GLU A 164 13.55 -7.43 -3.71
CA GLU A 164 12.15 -7.81 -3.54
C GLU A 164 11.96 -9.32 -3.40
N LEU A 165 12.69 -10.12 -4.20
CA LEU A 165 12.71 -11.58 -4.05
C LEU A 165 13.25 -11.97 -2.67
N ASP A 166 14.33 -11.32 -2.22
CA ASP A 166 14.87 -11.53 -0.89
C ASP A 166 13.83 -11.20 0.17
N LEU A 167 13.17 -10.03 0.08
CA LEU A 167 12.09 -9.65 0.98
C LEU A 167 10.94 -10.67 0.98
N MET A 168 10.59 -11.26 -0.16
CA MET A 168 9.56 -12.33 -0.22
C MET A 168 10.01 -13.63 0.42
N CYS A 169 11.29 -13.96 0.35
CA CYS A 169 11.83 -15.19 0.93
C CYS A 169 12.12 -15.06 2.42
N THR A 170 12.53 -13.88 2.89
CA THR A 170 13.06 -13.65 4.25
C THR A 170 12.21 -12.71 5.10
N GLY A 171 11.31 -11.93 4.48
CA GLY A 171 10.45 -10.98 5.16
C GLY A 171 9.35 -11.65 5.98
N GLU A 172 8.84 -10.91 6.94
CA GLU A 172 7.79 -11.35 7.86
C GLU A 172 6.47 -10.68 7.50
N TYR A 173 5.34 -11.33 7.81
CA TYR A 173 4.02 -10.73 7.65
C TYR A 173 3.66 -9.92 8.90
N VAL A 174 3.50 -8.61 8.74
CA VAL A 174 3.17 -7.65 9.81
C VAL A 174 1.95 -6.85 9.40
N ASP A 175 0.83 -6.99 10.12
CA ASP A 175 -0.48 -6.37 9.81
C ASP A 175 -0.94 -6.53 8.35
N GLY A 176 -0.42 -7.54 7.67
CA GLY A 176 -0.74 -7.90 6.30
C GLY A 176 0.21 -7.48 5.22
N ARG A 177 1.24 -6.77 5.65
CA ARG A 177 2.31 -6.29 4.80
C ARG A 177 3.50 -7.18 5.02
N LEU A 178 4.16 -7.51 3.92
CA LEU A 178 5.47 -8.11 3.97
C LEU A 178 6.43 -7.04 4.44
N PHE A 179 7.10 -7.29 5.56
CA PHE A 179 7.96 -6.36 6.25
C PHE A 179 9.33 -7.00 6.45
N GLY A 180 10.36 -6.30 6.02
CA GLY A 180 11.74 -6.73 6.19
C GLY A 180 12.68 -5.54 6.11
N GLY A 181 13.85 -5.70 6.67
CA GLY A 181 14.80 -4.61 6.75
C GLY A 181 15.88 -4.88 7.76
N GLY A 182 16.94 -4.10 7.67
CA GLY A 182 18.12 -4.24 8.49
C GLY A 182 18.97 -2.99 8.44
N PRO A 183 19.98 -2.92 9.31
CA PRO A 183 20.94 -1.83 9.28
C PRO A 183 21.66 -1.80 7.94
N ASP A 184 22.01 -0.59 7.48
CA ASP A 184 22.89 -0.41 6.34
C ASP A 184 24.31 -0.92 6.67
N VAL A 185 25.17 -0.97 5.65
CA VAL A 185 26.56 -1.46 5.78
C VAL A 185 27.36 -0.71 6.87
N LYS A 186 26.97 0.53 7.23
CA LYS A 186 27.62 1.36 8.23
C LYS A 186 26.94 1.29 9.61
N GLY A 187 25.78 0.65 9.72
CA GLY A 187 24.99 0.56 10.95
C GLY A 187 24.29 1.86 11.37
N THR A 188 24.41 2.93 10.58
CA THR A 188 23.89 4.26 10.93
C THR A 188 22.49 4.51 10.39
N LYS A 189 22.09 3.77 9.36
CA LYS A 189 20.79 3.87 8.71
C LYS A 189 20.04 2.55 8.87
N LEU A 190 18.76 2.62 9.18
CA LEU A 190 17.85 1.48 9.19
C LEU A 190 16.89 1.61 8.03
N ILE A 191 16.89 0.62 7.14
CA ILE A 191 16.01 0.62 5.99
C ILE A 191 15.00 -0.50 6.19
N TYR A 192 13.73 -0.12 6.34
CA TYR A 192 12.60 -1.02 6.31
C TYR A 192 11.90 -0.91 4.98
N LYS A 193 11.53 -2.05 4.42
CA LYS A 193 10.71 -2.15 3.23
C LYS A 193 9.43 -2.85 3.60
N THR A 194 8.33 -2.23 3.20
CA THR A 194 7.00 -2.80 3.31
C THR A 194 6.48 -3.05 1.91
N SER A 195 5.75 -4.13 1.73
CA SER A 195 5.07 -4.39 0.47
C SER A 195 3.79 -5.18 0.69
N TRP A 196 2.84 -4.99 -0.22
CA TRP A 196 1.70 -5.89 -0.30
C TRP A 196 2.16 -7.24 -0.84
N PRO A 197 1.65 -8.37 -0.32
CA PRO A 197 1.96 -9.69 -0.87
C PRO A 197 1.67 -9.74 -2.38
N HIS A 198 2.66 -10.17 -3.16
CA HIS A 198 2.63 -10.04 -4.61
C HIS A 198 1.73 -11.10 -5.24
N PHE A 199 0.54 -10.69 -5.69
CA PHE A 199 -0.40 -11.60 -6.36
C PHE A 199 -0.11 -11.82 -7.86
N SER A 200 0.74 -11.00 -8.51
CA SER A 200 0.97 -11.12 -9.97
C SER A 200 1.98 -10.13 -10.57
N HIS A 201 2.37 -10.38 -11.83
CA HIS A 201 3.15 -9.49 -12.71
C HIS A 201 2.76 -7.99 -12.64
N TRP A 202 3.78 -7.13 -12.78
CA TRP A 202 3.75 -5.65 -12.87
C TRP A 202 2.41 -5.00 -13.25
N GLY A 203 1.85 -5.33 -14.43
CA GLY A 203 0.62 -4.69 -14.91
C GLY A 203 -0.63 -4.92 -14.04
N LYS A 204 -0.66 -5.99 -13.25
CA LYS A 204 -1.73 -6.28 -12.29
C LYS A 204 -1.50 -5.62 -10.93
N GLN A 205 -0.25 -5.28 -10.59
CA GLN A 205 0.09 -4.58 -9.36
C GLN A 205 -0.35 -3.13 -9.43
N ARG A 206 -0.08 -2.44 -10.54
CA ARG A 206 -0.58 -1.08 -10.76
C ARG A 206 -2.10 -1.00 -10.64
N TRP A 207 -2.82 -1.97 -11.20
CA TRP A 207 -4.28 -2.04 -11.06
C TRP A 207 -4.71 -2.22 -9.60
N LEU A 208 -4.02 -3.08 -8.84
CA LEU A 208 -4.33 -3.33 -7.43
C LEU A 208 -4.06 -2.09 -6.57
N ARG A 209 -2.91 -1.44 -6.75
CA ARG A 209 -2.56 -0.17 -6.09
C ARG A 209 -3.64 0.90 -6.34
N GLU A 210 -4.05 1.09 -7.59
CA GLU A 210 -5.13 2.04 -7.92
C GLU A 210 -6.49 1.70 -7.31
N MET A 211 -6.75 0.41 -7.13
CA MET A 211 -7.99 -0.05 -6.55
C MET A 211 -8.02 0.21 -5.04
N LEU A 212 -6.90 -0.05 -4.37
CA LEU A 212 -6.72 0.09 -2.92
C LEU A 212 -6.35 1.50 -2.47
N LEU A 213 -5.97 2.39 -3.39
CA LEU A 213 -5.63 3.77 -3.06
C LEU A 213 -6.79 4.50 -2.36
N ASP A 214 -6.56 4.89 -1.11
CA ASP A 214 -7.45 5.79 -0.37
C ASP A 214 -7.04 7.26 -0.57
N ARG A 215 -7.93 8.04 -1.18
CA ARG A 215 -7.72 9.48 -1.48
C ARG A 215 -8.35 10.41 -0.44
N SER A 216 -8.80 9.85 0.67
CA SER A 216 -9.31 10.61 1.80
C SER A 216 -8.23 11.55 2.34
N ASP A 217 -8.65 12.58 3.06
CA ASP A 217 -7.75 13.58 3.62
C ASP A 217 -6.71 12.94 4.55
N THR A 218 -5.44 13.19 4.28
CA THR A 218 -4.28 12.68 5.05
C THR A 218 -3.76 13.71 6.05
N THR A 219 -4.27 14.95 6.01
CA THR A 219 -3.84 16.05 6.89
C THR A 219 -3.78 15.66 8.36
N PRO A 220 -4.83 15.06 8.96
CA PRO A 220 -4.83 14.75 10.39
C PRO A 220 -3.75 13.74 10.78
N LEU A 221 -3.41 12.81 9.87
CA LEU A 221 -2.39 11.78 10.10
C LEU A 221 -0.98 12.39 10.01
N LEU A 222 -0.76 13.31 9.08
CA LEU A 222 0.50 14.05 8.97
C LEU A 222 0.74 14.93 10.20
N GLU A 223 -0.30 15.59 10.70
CA GLU A 223 -0.24 16.34 11.97
C GLU A 223 0.07 15.43 13.16
N GLN A 224 -0.56 14.25 13.22
CA GLN A 224 -0.29 13.24 14.25
C GLN A 224 1.16 12.74 14.20
N LEU A 225 1.71 12.47 13.02
CA LEU A 225 3.11 12.10 12.84
C LEU A 225 4.03 13.22 13.34
N ASN A 226 3.75 14.47 12.98
CA ASN A 226 4.55 15.60 13.44
C ASN A 226 4.52 15.74 14.97
N ALA A 227 3.34 15.61 15.58
CA ALA A 227 3.16 15.64 17.03
C ALA A 227 3.88 14.50 17.75
N THR A 228 4.03 13.34 17.11
CA THR A 228 4.71 12.17 17.70
C THR A 228 6.21 12.40 17.92
N PHE A 229 6.85 13.17 17.05
CA PHE A 229 8.30 13.45 17.10
C PHE A 229 8.66 14.89 17.51
N SER A 230 7.66 15.76 17.70
CA SER A 230 7.80 17.15 18.16
C SER A 230 8.78 18.02 17.36
N GLY A 231 8.94 17.74 16.06
CA GLY A 231 9.99 18.33 15.22
C GLY A 231 9.47 19.05 13.98
N GLN A 232 10.17 18.85 12.87
CA GLN A 232 9.81 19.35 11.55
C GLN A 232 9.36 18.18 10.67
N LEU A 233 8.27 18.37 9.92
CA LEU A 233 7.81 17.41 8.93
C LEU A 233 7.91 18.07 7.56
N TYR A 234 8.48 17.35 6.60
CA TYR A 234 8.63 17.76 5.21
C TYR A 234 7.85 16.82 4.31
N ILE A 235 7.19 17.36 3.28
CA ILE A 235 6.54 16.61 2.21
C ILE A 235 7.23 17.00 0.91
N ASP A 236 7.83 16.05 0.22
CA ASP A 236 8.55 16.30 -1.04
C ASP A 236 9.56 17.47 -0.93
N GLU A 237 10.34 17.47 0.15
CA GLU A 237 11.32 18.52 0.54
C GLU A 237 10.71 19.87 1.01
N GLU A 238 9.39 20.04 0.96
CA GLU A 238 8.70 21.24 1.44
C GLU A 238 8.29 21.09 2.91
N LEU A 239 8.62 22.07 3.75
CA LEU A 239 8.22 22.06 5.17
C LEU A 239 6.69 22.13 5.28
N LEU A 240 6.12 21.24 6.09
CA LEU A 240 4.72 21.26 6.47
C LEU A 240 4.42 22.58 7.21
N SER A 241 3.91 23.56 6.46
CA SER A 241 3.39 24.83 6.96
C SER A 241 1.86 24.79 6.98
N GLU A 242 1.20 25.86 7.44
CA GLU A 242 -0.27 25.97 7.51
C GLU A 242 -1.01 25.69 6.18
N LYS A 243 -0.30 25.65 5.04
CA LYS A 243 -0.83 25.19 3.76
C LYS A 243 -0.25 23.83 3.41
N LEU A 244 -1.05 22.77 3.53
CA LEU A 244 -0.66 21.46 3.04
C LEU A 244 -0.59 21.45 1.52
N GLY A 245 0.60 21.12 1.00
CA GLY A 245 0.74 20.59 -0.35
C GLY A 245 0.05 19.23 -0.45
N ALA A 246 -0.46 18.91 -1.65
CA ALA A 246 -1.06 17.60 -1.89
C ALA A 246 0.03 16.52 -1.90
N LEU A 247 0.03 15.62 -0.92
CA LEU A 247 0.91 14.45 -0.88
C LEU A 247 0.70 13.59 -2.14
N ASN A 248 1.76 13.30 -2.87
CA ASN A 248 1.68 12.35 -3.97
C ASN A 248 1.72 10.91 -3.41
N PRO A 249 0.62 10.14 -3.50
CA PRO A 249 0.58 8.82 -2.90
C PRO A 249 1.43 7.77 -3.61
N ARG A 250 1.99 8.07 -4.81
CA ARG A 250 2.75 7.08 -5.60
C ARG A 250 4.25 7.30 -5.62
N ASP A 251 4.67 8.56 -5.58
CA ASP A 251 6.08 8.94 -5.71
C ASP A 251 6.50 9.98 -4.65
N GLY A 252 5.66 10.20 -3.63
CA GLY A 252 5.94 11.18 -2.59
C GLY A 252 6.95 10.72 -1.56
N GLU A 253 7.43 11.66 -0.76
CA GLU A 253 8.24 11.44 0.43
C GLU A 253 7.69 12.27 1.59
N VAL A 254 7.58 11.65 2.76
CA VAL A 254 7.35 12.33 4.04
C VAL A 254 8.59 12.16 4.90
N LYS A 255 9.25 13.26 5.25
CA LYS A 255 10.46 13.24 6.07
C LYS A 255 10.23 13.98 7.38
N ILE A 256 10.50 13.29 8.48
CA ILE A 256 10.37 13.80 9.85
C ILE A 256 11.77 14.01 10.38
N VAL A 257 12.04 15.23 10.85
CA VAL A 257 13.25 15.60 11.58
C VAL A 257 12.83 15.86 13.03
N PRO A 258 13.12 14.95 13.97
CA PRO A 258 12.68 15.11 15.35
C PRO A 258 13.26 16.36 16.02
N GLY A 259 12.52 16.92 16.99
CA GLY A 259 12.87 18.13 17.74
C GLY A 259 13.46 17.88 19.12
#